data_AF-R7U9A1-F1
#
_entry.id   AF-R7U9A1-F1
#
_cell.length_a   1.000
_cell.length_b   1.000
_cell.length_c   1.000
_cell.angle_alpha   90.00
_cell.angle_beta   90.00
_cell.angle_gamma   90.00
#
_symmetry.space_group_name_H-M   'P 1'
#
loop_
_entity.id
_entity.type
_entity.pdbx_description
1 polymer ?
#
loop_
_entity_poly.entity_id
_entity_poly.type
_entity_poly.pdbx_seq_one_letter_code
_entity_poly.pdbx_strand_id
1 'polypeptide(L)' 'LWRIVAKFGCPEQFAQLVRQLHDGMMAHVTDNGEKSDQFPVTNDVKQGCVLAPTLFSLMFSAM' A
#
# COMPACT_ATOMS: atom_id res chain seq x y z
N LEU A 1 -4.39 6.34 -4.19
CA LEU A 1 -2.99 5.98 -4.50
C LEU A 1 -2.76 5.57 -5.96
N TRP A 2 -3.45 4.55 -6.49
CA TRP A 2 -3.18 4.01 -7.84
C TRP A 2 -3.29 5.06 -8.97
N ARG A 3 -4.32 5.91 -8.91
CA ARG A 3 -4.49 7.03 -9.85
C ARG A 3 -3.37 8.05 -9.77
N ILE A 4 -2.76 8.23 -8.59
CA ILE A 4 -1.65 9.16 -8.38
C ILE A 4 -0.38 8.59 -9.02
N VAL A 5 -0.08 7.31 -8.76
CA VAL A 5 1.05 6.60 -9.37
C VAL A 5 1.01 6.72 -10.91
N ALA A 6 -0.17 6.55 -11.52
CA ALA A 6 -0.34 6.76 -12.96
C ALA A 6 -0.08 8.21 -13.41
N LYS A 7 -0.53 9.22 -12.65
CA LYS A 7 -0.31 10.64 -12.98
C LYS A 7 1.16 11.06 -12.97
N PHE A 8 2.00 10.42 -12.15
CA PHE A 8 3.43 10.69 -12.10
C PHE A 8 4.23 10.05 -13.26
N GLY A 9 3.55 9.45 -14.24
CA GLY A 9 4.19 8.87 -15.43
C GLY A 9 4.75 7.46 -15.21
N CYS A 10 4.40 6.79 -14.10
CA CYS A 10 4.77 5.39 -13.93
C CYS A 10 4.10 4.54 -15.03
N PRO A 11 4.82 3.55 -15.59
CA PRO A 11 4.23 2.62 -16.55
C PRO A 11 2.98 1.95 -15.99
N GLU A 12 1.96 1.76 -16.83
CA GLU A 12 0.69 1.16 -16.40
C GLU A 12 0.91 -0.23 -15.78
N GLN A 13 1.81 -1.02 -16.35
CA GLN A 13 2.21 -2.33 -15.83
C GLN A 13 2.73 -2.25 -14.39
N PHE A 14 3.50 -1.20 -14.06
CA PHE A 14 4.00 -0.99 -12.71
C PHE A 14 2.85 -0.63 -11.75
N ALA A 15 1.95 0.27 -12.16
CA ALA A 15 0.78 0.63 -11.36
C ALA A 15 -0.13 -0.58 -11.11
N GLN A 16 -0.30 -1.45 -12.11
CA GLN A 16 -1.05 -2.71 -11.98
C GLN A 16 -0.38 -3.69 -11.02
N LEU A 17 0.95 -3.86 -11.11
CA LEU A 17 1.71 -4.71 -10.19
C LEU A 17 1.57 -4.24 -8.74
N VAL A 18 1.74 -2.94 -8.50
CA VAL A 18 1.58 -2.35 -7.17
C VAL A 18 0.15 -2.55 -6.67
N ARG A 19 -0.85 -2.40 -7.54
CA ARG A 19 -2.25 -2.62 -7.20
C ARG A 19 -2.53 -4.09 -6.82
N GLN A 20 -2.00 -5.05 -7.57
CA GLN A 20 -2.13 -6.48 -7.24
C GLN A 20 -1.48 -6.86 -5.92
N LEU A 21 -0.41 -6.17 -5.51
CA LEU A 21 0.24 -6.37 -4.21
C LEU A 21 -0.60 -5.85 -3.03
N HIS A 22 -1.54 -4.92 -3.26
CA HIS A 22 -2.26 -4.22 -2.19
C HIS A 22 -3.77 -4.48 -2.17
N ASP A 23 -4.42 -4.61 -3.32
CA ASP A 23 -5.86 -4.87 -3.39
C ASP A 23 -6.18 -6.25 -2.79
N GLY A 24 -7.20 -6.30 -1.92
CA GLY A 24 -7.59 -7.53 -1.23
C GLY A 24 -6.60 -8.00 -0.15
N MET A 25 -5.61 -7.17 0.21
CA MET A 25 -4.69 -7.49 1.28
C MET A 25 -5.42 -7.64 2.62
N MET A 26 -5.09 -8.71 3.32
CA MET A 26 -5.51 -8.97 4.68
C MET A 26 -4.28 -8.87 5.60
N ALA A 27 -4.38 -8.13 6.69
CA ALA A 27 -3.31 -7.94 7.66
C ALA A 27 -3.72 -8.43 9.05
N HIS A 28 -2.73 -8.61 9.91
CA HIS A 28 -2.88 -8.76 11.35
C HIS A 28 -1.71 -8.00 11.98
N VAL A 29 -1.88 -7.54 13.20
CA VAL A 29 -0.84 -6.84 13.97
C VAL A 29 -0.27 -7.83 14.99
N THR A 30 1.05 -7.85 15.13
CA THR A 30 1.70 -8.52 16.26
C THR A 30 2.17 -7.46 17.23
N ASP A 31 1.72 -7.55 18.47
CA ASP A 31 2.16 -6.69 19.58
C ASP A 31 2.52 -7.55 20.79
N ASN A 32 3.72 -7.35 21.33
CA ASN A 32 4.25 -8.14 22.47
C ASN A 32 4.13 -9.68 22.31
N GLY A 33 4.17 -10.19 21.08
CA GLY A 33 4.06 -11.62 20.79
C GLY A 33 2.61 -12.12 20.63
N GLU A 34 1.61 -11.30 20.92
CA GLU A 34 0.21 -11.59 20.62
C GLU A 34 -0.14 -11.09 19.22
N LYS A 35 -0.95 -11.89 18.51
CA LYS A 35 -1.35 -11.64 17.13
C LYS A 35 -2.83 -11.31 17.09
N SER A 36 -3.19 -10.20 16.44
CA SER A 36 -4.60 -9.84 16.25
C SER A 36 -5.30 -10.83 15.30
N ASP A 37 -6.63 -10.79 15.34
CA ASP A 37 -7.43 -11.33 14.25
C ASP A 37 -7.05 -10.66 12.92
N GLN A 38 -7.31 -11.38 11.84
CA GLN A 38 -7.02 -10.91 10.50
C GLN A 38 -8.09 -9.91 10.05
N PHE A 39 -7.69 -8.76 9.53
CA PHE A 39 -8.58 -7.70 9.06
C PHE A 39 -8.20 -7.22 7.65
N PRO A 40 -9.15 -6.74 6.85
CA PRO A 40 -8.87 -6.21 5.52
C PRO A 40 -8.14 -4.87 5.61
N VAL A 41 -7.12 -4.69 4.79
CA VAL A 41 -6.46 -3.38 4.60
C VAL A 41 -7.27 -2.60 3.58
N THR A 42 -8.19 -1.77 4.07
CA THR A 42 -9.12 -0.99 3.22
C THR A 42 -8.64 0.43 2.92
N ASN A 43 -7.76 0.95 3.77
CA ASN A 43 -7.13 2.25 3.63
C ASN A 43 -5.62 2.08 3.87
N ASP A 44 -4.82 2.89 3.18
CA ASP A 44 -3.36 2.94 3.32
C ASP A 44 -2.59 1.70 2.80
N VAL A 45 -1.30 1.68 3.12
CA VAL A 45 -0.32 0.65 2.73
C VAL A 45 0.15 -0.08 3.99
N LYS A 46 0.53 -1.36 3.86
CA LYS A 46 1.03 -2.13 5.01
C LYS A 46 2.26 -1.47 5.63
N GLN A 47 2.23 -1.21 6.93
CA GLN A 47 3.38 -0.74 7.68
C GLN A 47 4.52 -1.77 7.62
N GLY A 48 5.74 -1.32 7.34
CA GLY A 48 6.89 -2.18 7.09
C GLY A 48 6.96 -2.74 5.67
N CYS A 49 6.01 -2.43 4.78
CA CYS A 49 6.16 -2.70 3.35
C CYS A 49 7.27 -1.81 2.77
N VAL A 50 8.18 -2.40 1.99
CA VAL A 50 9.28 -1.68 1.33
C VAL A 50 8.79 -0.55 0.42
N LEU A 51 7.62 -0.73 -0.21
CA LEU A 51 7.02 0.29 -1.07
C LEU A 51 6.25 1.37 -0.31
N ALA A 52 5.94 1.16 0.97
CA ALA A 52 5.09 2.08 1.73
C ALA A 52 5.65 3.51 1.80
N PRO A 53 6.96 3.74 2.07
CA PRO A 53 7.51 5.10 2.10
C PRO A 53 7.38 5.81 0.75
N THR A 54 7.71 5.14 -0.35
CA THR A 54 7.63 5.72 -1.70
C THR A 54 6.18 6.04 -2.08
N LEU A 55 5.25 5.13 -1.80
CA LEU A 55 3.84 5.32 -2.08
C LEU A 55 3.23 6.45 -1.25
N PHE A 56 3.64 6.57 0.01
CA PHE A 56 3.25 7.67 0.89
C PHE A 56 3.77 9.01 0.38
N SER A 57 5.06 9.09 0.00
CA SER A 57 5.64 10.31 -0.59
C SER A 57 4.95 10.72 -1.89
N LEU A 58 4.62 9.78 -2.77
CA LEU A 58 3.88 10.06 -4.01
C LEU A 58 2.48 10.61 -3.72
N MET A 59 1.79 10.07 -2.72
CA MET A 59 0.49 10.58 -2.29
C MET A 59 0.62 12.02 -1.76
N PHE A 60 1.58 12.27 -0.88
CA PHE A 60 1.82 13.59 -0.28
C PHE A 60 2.18 14.64 -1.33
N SER A 61 3.02 14.31 -2.32
CA SER A 61 3.37 15.22 -3.41
C SER A 61 2.23 15.52 -4.38
N ALA A 62 1.13 14.77 -4.33
CA ALA A 62 -0.04 14.96 -5.19
C ALA A 62 -1.18 15.74 -4.52
N MET A 63 -1.04 16.01 -3.22
CA MET A 63 -1.91 16.88 -2.43
C MET A 63 -1.50 18.34 -2.64
#